data_AF-A0A660T8M5-F1
#
_entry.id   AF-A0A660T8M5-F1
#
_cell.length_a   1.000
_cell.length_b   1.000
_cell.length_c   1.000
_cell.angle_alpha   90.00
_cell.angle_beta   90.00
_cell.angle_gamma   90.00
#
_symmetry.space_group_name_H-M   'P 1'
#
loop_
_entity.id
_entity.type
_entity.pdbx_description
1 polymer ?
#
loop_
_entity_poly.entity_id
_entity_poly.type
_entity_poly.pdbx_seq_one_letter_code
_entity_poly.pdbx_strand_id
1 'polypeptide(L)'
;MIVEVAFGLPVDKTFYYRIPENLSGNNIVAGIRVRAPFRNQIKTGYVVDVIEKQLSQELKEIIEIIDSEPIINPDILRLTWWMAIHYYSGWGECIETALPGVLRKGKKSVTPRKQITIKPDVKFRRPKKLTPAQEKALATIRKKFDDFNVFLLFGVTASGKTEVYLQTVELAIRKNKSALVLVPEIALSPQTISRFKNRFPKVEISVFHSGLTEAQRFQEWKKIKDGISKICIGTRSAIFAPFSDLGVIIIDEEHDSSYKQDERPRYHVRDLAIFRARTFKCPVILGSATPSLESYYKAQRGDYILLELPHRIKKKRLPEVEIIDLRL
;
A
#
# COMPACT_ATOMS: atom_id res chain seq x y z
N MET A 1 6.21 33.80 1.86
CA MET A 1 5.58 32.46 1.88
C MET A 1 6.03 31.71 3.12
N ILE A 2 5.13 30.97 3.78
CA ILE A 2 5.45 30.14 4.95
C ILE A 2 5.20 28.68 4.60
N VAL A 3 6.03 27.77 5.10
CA VAL A 3 5.84 26.32 4.94
C VAL A 3 5.74 25.64 6.29
N GLU A 4 4.87 24.64 6.36
CA GLU A 4 4.79 23.71 7.48
C GLU A 4 5.65 22.48 7.18
N VAL A 5 6.54 22.12 8.12
CA VAL A 5 7.56 21.10 7.93
C VAL A 5 7.48 20.03 9.01
N ALA A 6 7.40 18.78 8.59
CA ALA A 6 7.58 17.60 9.44
C ALA A 6 9.02 17.10 9.36
N PHE A 7 9.62 16.74 10.50
CA PHE A 7 10.94 16.08 10.54
C PHE A 7 10.77 14.62 10.92
N GLY A 8 11.59 13.73 10.35
CA GLY A 8 11.66 12.29 10.65
C GLY A 8 12.12 11.97 12.08
N LEU A 9 11.39 12.47 13.07
CA LEU A 9 11.67 12.40 14.49
C LEU A 9 10.40 11.98 15.23
N PRO A 10 10.52 11.30 16.39
CA PRO A 10 9.39 10.89 17.23
C PRO A 10 8.80 12.09 17.99
N VAL A 11 8.30 13.06 17.24
CA VAL A 11 7.68 14.29 17.75
C VAL A 11 6.34 14.46 17.06
N ASP A 12 5.28 14.59 17.86
CA ASP A 12 3.91 14.81 17.40
C ASP A 12 3.65 16.30 17.12
N LYS A 13 4.57 16.95 16.39
CA LYS A 13 4.49 18.36 16.00
C LYS A 13 5.17 18.60 14.67
N THR A 14 4.62 19.54 13.93
CA THR A 14 5.24 20.18 12.77
C THR A 14 5.82 21.54 13.16
N PHE A 15 6.59 22.13 12.26
CA PHE A 15 7.31 23.38 12.51
C PHE A 15 7.16 24.32 11.32
N TYR A 16 7.00 25.61 11.59
CA TYR A 16 6.80 26.63 10.57
C TYR A 16 8.11 27.33 10.23
N TYR A 17 8.35 27.51 8.93
CA TYR A 17 9.54 28.19 8.42
C TYR A 17 9.16 29.20 7.34
N ARG A 18 9.94 30.27 7.24
CA ARG A 18 9.84 31.23 6.15
C ARG A 18 10.65 30.74 4.95
N ILE A 19 10.12 30.93 3.76
CA ILE A 19 10.88 30.79 2.51
C ILE A 19 11.59 32.11 2.24
N PRO A 20 12.94 32.15 2.15
CA PRO A 20 13.67 33.36 1.83
C PRO A 20 13.47 33.78 0.37
N GLU A 21 13.66 35.06 0.06
CA GLU A 21 13.38 35.64 -1.26
C GLU A 21 14.15 34.94 -2.39
N ASN A 22 15.41 34.57 -2.15
CA ASN A 22 16.26 33.86 -3.10
C ASN A 22 15.75 32.44 -3.46
N LEU A 23 14.87 31.85 -2.64
CA LEU A 23 14.24 30.56 -2.91
C LEU A 23 12.79 30.68 -3.40
N SER A 24 12.22 31.88 -3.42
CA SER A 24 10.79 32.11 -3.71
C SER A 24 10.39 31.82 -5.16
N GLY A 25 11.35 31.76 -6.10
CA GLY A 25 11.11 31.36 -7.49
C GLY A 25 11.00 29.84 -7.71
N ASN A 26 11.20 29.02 -6.67
CA ASN A 26 11.05 27.57 -6.77
C ASN A 26 9.59 27.14 -6.64
N ASN A 27 9.24 26.00 -7.25
CA ASN A 27 7.93 25.38 -7.06
C ASN A 27 7.83 24.74 -5.66
N ILE A 28 7.38 25.52 -4.69
CA ILE A 28 7.27 25.10 -3.29
C ILE A 28 5.84 24.59 -3.05
N VAL A 29 5.73 23.29 -2.85
CA VAL A 29 4.47 22.58 -2.69
C VAL A 29 4.65 21.46 -1.65
N ALA A 30 3.54 21.01 -1.06
CA ALA A 30 3.57 19.87 -0.15
C ALA A 30 4.15 18.61 -0.85
N GLY A 31 4.95 17.84 -0.11
CA GLY A 31 5.57 16.61 -0.57
C GLY A 31 6.99 16.74 -1.10
N ILE A 32 7.60 17.92 -1.02
CA ILE A 32 9.04 18.14 -1.28
C ILE A 32 9.86 18.07 0.01
N ARG A 33 11.15 17.75 -0.13
CA ARG A 33 12.11 17.84 0.98
C ARG A 33 12.82 19.18 0.99
N VAL A 34 13.14 19.64 2.19
CA VAL A 34 13.89 20.88 2.46
C VAL A 34 15.00 20.63 3.47
N ARG A 35 16.07 21.43 3.44
CA ARG A 35 17.00 21.57 4.57
C ARG A 35 16.57 22.75 5.43
N ALA A 36 16.39 22.49 6.72
CA ALA A 36 15.95 23.51 7.66
C ALA A 36 16.72 23.40 8.99
N PRO A 37 16.93 24.53 9.69
CA PRO A 37 17.56 24.53 11.00
C PRO A 37 16.58 23.97 12.04
N PHE A 38 17.02 22.94 12.76
CA PHE A 38 16.27 22.30 13.83
C PHE A 38 17.14 22.20 15.09
N ARG A 39 16.78 22.99 16.11
CA ARG A 39 17.64 23.25 17.29
C ARG A 39 19.03 23.71 16.84
N ASN A 40 20.09 22.94 17.15
CA ASN A 40 21.49 23.24 16.84
C ASN A 40 22.02 22.46 15.63
N GLN A 41 21.13 21.85 14.82
CA GLN A 41 21.49 21.04 13.66
C GLN A 41 20.73 21.50 12.42
N ILE A 42 21.23 21.14 11.25
CA ILE A 42 20.48 21.23 9.99
C ILE A 42 19.93 19.85 9.68
N LYS A 43 18.62 19.74 9.45
CA LYS A 43 17.96 18.46 9.16
C LYS A 43 17.20 18.53 7.84
N THR A 44 17.03 17.36 7.23
CA THR A 44 16.06 17.19 6.14
C THR A 44 14.67 17.15 6.76
N GLY A 45 13.80 18.06 6.32
CA GLY A 45 12.37 18.07 6.64
C GLY A 45 11.53 17.83 5.39
N TYR A 46 10.27 17.51 5.60
CA TYR A 46 9.27 17.29 4.56
C TYR A 46 8.23 18.39 4.65
N VAL A 47 8.04 19.15 3.57
CA VAL A 47 6.98 20.15 3.50
C VAL A 47 5.64 19.43 3.46
N VAL A 48 4.79 19.67 4.45
CA VAL A 48 3.47 19.05 4.55
C VAL A 48 2.33 19.99 4.19
N ASP A 49 2.56 21.30 4.30
CA ASP A 49 1.63 22.34 3.87
C ASP A 49 2.36 23.64 3.48
N VAL A 50 1.71 24.47 2.68
CA VAL A 50 2.18 25.81 2.29
C VAL A 50 1.12 26.82 2.71
N ILE A 51 1.52 27.78 3.54
CA ILE A 51 0.63 28.69 4.23
C ILE A 51 0.81 30.11 3.69
N GLU A 52 -0.31 30.70 3.27
CA GLU A 52 -0.39 32.08 2.79
C GLU A 52 -0.57 33.10 3.92
N LYS A 53 -0.97 32.65 5.11
CA LYS A 53 -1.20 33.53 6.26
C LYS A 53 0.10 34.06 6.84
N GLN A 54 0.02 35.30 7.33
CA GLN A 54 1.10 35.93 8.08
C GLN A 54 1.09 35.42 9.52
N LEU A 55 2.21 34.85 9.98
CA LEU A 55 2.39 34.44 11.37
C LEU A 55 3.07 35.58 12.15
N SER A 56 2.60 35.83 13.38
CA SER A 56 3.06 36.93 14.24
C SER A 56 4.45 36.71 14.86
N GLN A 57 5.03 35.51 14.71
CA GLN A 57 6.31 35.13 15.30
C GLN A 57 7.45 35.24 14.29
N GLU A 58 8.66 35.57 14.76
CA GLU A 58 9.86 35.45 13.94
C GLU A 58 10.13 33.98 13.61
N LEU A 59 10.11 33.66 12.32
CA LEU A 59 10.35 32.31 11.82
C LEU A 59 11.79 32.21 11.33
N LYS A 60 12.42 31.07 11.62
CA LYS A 60 13.66 30.69 10.94
C LYS A 60 13.39 30.43 9.46
N GLU A 61 14.43 30.55 8.65
CA GLU A 61 14.32 30.39 7.20
C GLU A 61 14.71 28.98 6.75
N ILE A 62 14.11 28.54 5.64
CA ILE A 62 14.54 27.35 4.90
C ILE A 62 15.91 27.62 4.26
N ILE A 63 16.82 26.66 4.38
CA ILE A 63 18.19 26.76 3.87
C ILE A 63 18.27 26.29 2.41
N GLU A 64 17.58 25.21 2.07
CA GLU A 64 17.66 24.58 0.75
C GLU A 64 16.34 23.87 0.41
N ILE A 65 15.94 23.94 -0.86
CA ILE A 65 14.89 23.10 -1.44
C ILE A 65 15.56 21.96 -2.20
N ILE A 66 15.34 20.71 -1.77
CA ILE A 66 16.09 19.56 -2.29
C ILE A 66 15.47 19.07 -3.61
N ASP A 67 14.15 19.08 -3.70
CA ASP A 67 13.38 18.50 -4.79
C ASP A 67 12.79 19.55 -5.72
N SER A 68 12.87 19.31 -7.03
CA SER A 68 12.23 20.15 -8.06
C SER A 68 10.75 19.82 -8.26
N GLU A 69 10.30 18.67 -7.76
CA GLU A 69 8.94 18.16 -7.84
C GLU A 69 8.57 17.41 -6.55
N PRO A 70 7.28 17.31 -6.17
CA PRO A 70 6.85 16.49 -5.05
C PRO A 70 7.32 15.05 -5.19
N ILE A 71 8.06 14.56 -4.19
CA ILE A 71 8.38 13.13 -4.10
C ILE A 71 7.31 12.36 -3.31
N ILE A 72 6.51 13.04 -2.50
CA ILE A 72 5.37 12.47 -1.78
C ILE A 72 4.10 12.98 -2.46
N ASN A 73 3.28 12.08 -3.00
CA ASN A 73 1.98 12.46 -3.55
C ASN A 73 0.99 12.77 -2.41
N PRO A 74 -0.06 13.58 -2.68
CA PRO A 74 -1.03 13.99 -1.66
C PRO A 74 -1.70 12.84 -0.91
N ASP A 75 -1.96 11.72 -1.58
CA ASP A 75 -2.51 10.51 -0.93
C ASP A 75 -1.58 9.94 0.14
N ILE A 76 -0.27 9.84 -0.13
CA ILE A 76 0.68 9.31 0.86
C ILE A 76 0.88 10.31 2.01
N LEU A 77 0.87 11.62 1.76
CA LEU A 77 0.84 12.61 2.84
C LEU A 77 -0.39 12.43 3.74
N ARG A 78 -1.57 12.27 3.13
CA ARG A 78 -2.83 12.05 3.87
C ARG A 78 -2.83 10.72 4.63
N LEU A 79 -2.34 9.65 4.02
CA LEU A 79 -2.21 8.33 4.63
C LEU A 79 -1.28 8.35 5.84
N THR A 80 -0.11 8.99 5.69
CA THR A 80 0.89 9.08 6.75
C THR A 80 0.45 10.01 7.87
N TRP A 81 -0.30 11.06 7.58
CA TRP A 81 -0.95 11.91 8.58
C TRP A 81 -1.98 11.13 9.39
N TRP A 82 -2.86 10.40 8.70
CA TRP A 82 -3.86 9.56 9.37
C TRP A 82 -3.19 8.46 10.20
N MET A 83 -2.12 7.84 9.69
CA MET A 83 -1.33 6.86 10.42
C MET A 83 -0.71 7.45 11.69
N ALA A 84 -0.18 8.67 11.62
CA ALA A 84 0.38 9.39 12.76
C ALA A 84 -0.64 9.58 13.88
N ILE A 85 -1.83 10.09 13.53
CA ILE A 85 -2.93 10.30 14.49
C ILE A 85 -3.45 8.98 15.04
N HIS A 86 -3.74 8.02 14.16
CA HIS A 86 -4.39 6.76 14.55
C HIS A 86 -3.50 5.89 15.44
N TYR A 87 -2.18 5.93 15.23
CA TYR A 87 -1.22 5.14 16.01
C TYR A 87 -0.35 5.98 16.94
N TYR A 88 -0.74 7.23 17.23
CA TYR A 88 -0.02 8.14 18.13
C TYR A 88 1.49 8.18 17.88
N SER A 89 1.88 8.41 16.63
CA SER A 89 3.26 8.43 16.15
C SER A 89 3.58 9.78 15.50
N GLY A 90 4.87 10.16 15.41
CA GLY A 90 5.24 11.42 14.76
C GLY A 90 4.98 11.37 13.24
N TRP A 91 4.34 12.41 12.69
CA TRP A 91 4.02 12.43 11.25
C TRP A 91 5.26 12.31 10.36
N GLY A 92 6.38 12.91 10.75
CA GLY A 92 7.62 12.74 10.00
C GLY A 92 8.19 11.32 10.01
N GLU A 93 8.08 10.56 11.12
CA GLU A 93 8.45 9.13 11.14
C GLU A 93 7.53 8.32 10.22
N CYS A 94 6.24 8.66 10.21
CA CYS A 94 5.26 8.06 9.32
C CYS A 94 5.58 8.31 7.84
N ILE A 95 5.98 9.55 7.50
CA ILE A 95 6.47 9.91 6.16
C ILE A 95 7.72 9.10 5.79
N GLU A 96 8.72 9.05 6.67
CA GLU A 96 9.95 8.30 6.40
C GLU A 96 9.71 6.81 6.21
N THR A 97 8.78 6.25 6.98
CA THR A 97 8.36 4.84 6.85
C THR A 97 7.74 4.55 5.47
N ALA A 98 7.05 5.52 4.88
CA ALA A 98 6.44 5.38 3.56
C ALA A 98 7.43 5.54 2.40
N LEU A 99 8.65 6.04 2.64
CA LEU A 99 9.61 6.37 1.59
C LEU A 99 10.75 5.35 1.44
N PRO A 100 11.19 5.07 0.20
CA PRO A 100 12.46 4.39 -0.04
C PRO A 100 13.62 5.07 0.71
N GLY A 101 14.55 4.29 1.29
CA GLY A 101 15.69 4.81 2.04
C GLY A 101 16.66 5.66 1.22
N VAL A 102 16.71 5.47 -0.10
CA VAL A 102 17.41 6.39 -1.02
C VAL A 102 16.89 7.82 -0.89
N LEU A 103 15.57 8.00 -0.82
CA LEU A 103 14.92 9.30 -0.66
C LEU A 103 15.07 9.84 0.77
N ARG A 104 15.11 8.98 1.78
CA ARG A 104 15.42 9.44 3.16
C ARG A 104 16.81 10.08 3.26
N LYS A 105 17.79 9.58 2.49
CA LYS A 105 19.19 10.06 2.50
C LYS A 105 19.46 11.31 1.64
N GLY A 106 18.44 11.96 1.08
CA GLY A 106 18.64 13.15 0.24
C GLY A 106 19.13 12.87 -1.19
N LYS A 107 19.25 11.60 -1.60
CA LYS A 107 19.71 11.24 -2.95
C LYS A 107 18.56 11.38 -3.97
N LYS A 108 18.89 11.80 -5.20
CA LYS A 108 17.94 11.98 -6.31
C LYS A 108 17.78 10.75 -7.21
N SER A 109 18.78 9.87 -7.28
CA SER A 109 18.72 8.64 -8.08
C SER A 109 19.74 7.59 -7.60
N VAL A 110 19.45 6.31 -7.89
CA VAL A 110 20.41 5.20 -7.76
C VAL A 110 20.18 4.22 -8.92
N THR A 111 21.25 3.81 -9.59
CA THR A 111 21.22 2.78 -10.62
C THR A 111 21.40 1.40 -9.96
N PRO A 112 20.45 0.46 -10.09
CA PRO A 112 20.62 -0.89 -9.57
C PRO A 112 21.56 -1.71 -10.45
N ARG A 113 22.31 -2.60 -9.81
CA ARG A 113 23.32 -3.44 -10.45
C ARG A 113 22.74 -4.64 -11.24
N LYS A 114 21.49 -5.05 -11.01
CA LYS A 114 20.81 -6.16 -11.72
C LYS A 114 19.29 -6.08 -11.56
N GLN A 115 18.56 -6.34 -12.65
CA GLN A 115 17.11 -6.57 -12.63
C GLN A 115 16.81 -8.04 -12.35
N ILE A 116 15.81 -8.32 -11.51
CA ILE A 116 15.34 -9.68 -11.24
C ILE A 116 14.26 -10.03 -12.27
N THR A 117 14.61 -10.87 -13.24
CA THR A 117 13.64 -11.37 -14.23
C THR A 117 12.96 -12.63 -13.71
N ILE A 118 11.73 -12.51 -13.21
CA ILE A 118 10.89 -13.67 -12.88
C ILE A 118 10.29 -14.21 -14.16
N LYS A 119 10.61 -15.46 -14.50
CA LYS A 119 10.08 -16.16 -15.68
C LYS A 119 8.57 -16.45 -15.54
N PRO A 120 7.79 -16.36 -16.64
CA PRO A 120 6.39 -16.74 -16.66
C PRO A 120 6.19 -18.24 -16.39
N ASP A 121 5.11 -18.59 -15.68
CA ASP A 121 4.77 -19.96 -15.30
C ASP A 121 3.94 -20.57 -16.42
N VAL A 122 4.55 -21.48 -17.17
CA VAL A 122 3.96 -22.11 -18.35
C VAL A 122 2.70 -22.94 -18.01
N LYS A 123 2.49 -23.30 -16.73
CA LYS A 123 1.34 -24.12 -16.30
C LYS A 123 0.10 -23.31 -15.93
N PHE A 124 0.21 -22.00 -15.76
CA PHE A 124 -0.94 -21.18 -15.40
C PHE A 124 -1.92 -21.05 -16.57
N ARG A 125 -3.20 -21.37 -16.33
CA ARG A 125 -4.28 -21.20 -17.31
C ARG A 125 -5.46 -20.49 -16.68
N ARG A 126 -6.00 -19.48 -17.37
CA ARG A 126 -7.28 -18.85 -17.01
C ARG A 126 -8.36 -19.94 -16.94
N PRO A 127 -9.11 -20.05 -15.83
CA PRO A 127 -10.16 -21.04 -15.72
C PRO A 127 -11.25 -20.78 -16.78
N LYS A 128 -11.74 -21.85 -17.42
CA LYS A 128 -12.80 -21.76 -18.44
C LYS A 128 -14.18 -21.43 -17.85
N LYS A 129 -14.43 -21.86 -16.62
CA LYS A 129 -15.69 -21.63 -15.88
C LYS A 129 -15.37 -21.27 -14.44
N LEU A 130 -16.11 -20.30 -13.90
CA LEU A 130 -16.09 -19.95 -12.48
C LEU A 130 -17.08 -20.84 -11.72
N THR A 131 -16.92 -20.95 -10.40
CA THR A 131 -17.94 -21.57 -9.56
C THR A 131 -19.10 -20.60 -9.32
N PRO A 132 -20.33 -21.08 -9.02
CA PRO A 132 -21.45 -20.20 -8.71
C PRO A 132 -21.16 -19.19 -7.58
N ALA A 133 -20.40 -19.63 -6.57
CA ALA A 133 -19.96 -18.77 -5.46
C ALA A 133 -19.00 -17.66 -5.92
N GLN A 134 -18.05 -17.97 -6.81
CA GLN A 134 -17.15 -16.98 -7.41
C GLN A 134 -17.89 -15.98 -8.30
N GLU A 135 -18.86 -16.46 -9.10
CA GLU A 135 -19.69 -15.59 -9.94
C GLU A 135 -20.53 -14.64 -9.11
N LYS A 136 -21.19 -15.14 -8.05
CA LYS A 136 -21.94 -14.32 -7.10
C LYS A 136 -21.04 -13.28 -6.43
N ALA A 137 -19.88 -13.68 -5.93
CA ALA A 137 -18.92 -12.77 -5.30
C ALA A 137 -18.47 -11.65 -6.25
N LEU A 138 -18.08 -12.01 -7.47
CA LEU A 138 -17.66 -11.05 -8.50
C LEU A 138 -18.79 -10.15 -8.96
N ALA A 139 -20.03 -10.65 -9.06
CA ALA A 139 -21.19 -9.83 -9.38
C ALA A 139 -21.44 -8.76 -8.31
N THR A 140 -21.32 -9.10 -7.03
CA THR A 140 -21.45 -8.15 -5.92
C THR A 140 -20.34 -7.11 -5.94
N ILE A 141 -19.08 -7.54 -6.13
CA ILE A 141 -17.92 -6.62 -6.23
C ILE A 141 -18.10 -5.67 -7.42
N ARG A 142 -18.47 -6.17 -8.59
CA ARG A 142 -18.69 -5.37 -9.81
C ARG A 142 -19.71 -4.26 -9.62
N LYS A 143 -20.83 -4.56 -8.96
CA LYS A 143 -21.90 -3.58 -8.71
C LYS A 143 -21.46 -2.41 -7.82
N LYS A 144 -20.42 -2.61 -7.01
CA LYS A 144 -19.95 -1.69 -5.97
C LYS A 144 -18.49 -1.25 -6.20
N PHE A 145 -17.97 -1.46 -7.41
CA PHE A 145 -16.55 -1.31 -7.71
C PHE A 145 -16.09 0.15 -7.75
N ASP A 146 -16.98 1.07 -8.10
CA ASP A 146 -16.65 2.49 -8.23
C ASP A 146 -16.87 3.27 -6.91
N ASP A 147 -17.19 2.56 -5.81
CA ASP A 147 -17.43 3.12 -4.48
C ASP A 147 -16.55 2.44 -3.43
N PHE A 148 -16.32 3.16 -2.32
CA PHE A 148 -15.68 2.57 -1.15
C PHE A 148 -16.56 1.50 -0.50
N ASN A 149 -16.09 0.26 -0.52
CA ASN A 149 -16.70 -0.87 0.17
C ASN A 149 -15.59 -1.79 0.67
N VAL A 150 -15.78 -2.36 1.87
CA VAL A 150 -14.89 -3.39 2.41
C VAL A 150 -15.56 -4.74 2.25
N PHE A 151 -14.94 -5.64 1.51
CA PHE A 151 -15.40 -7.01 1.29
C PHE A 151 -14.56 -7.98 2.09
N LEU A 152 -15.20 -8.85 2.87
CA LEU A 152 -14.54 -10.03 3.44
C LEU A 152 -14.81 -11.23 2.53
N LEU A 153 -13.81 -11.65 1.75
CA LEU A 153 -13.86 -12.86 0.93
C LEU A 153 -13.43 -14.07 1.77
N PHE A 154 -14.40 -14.69 2.43
CA PHE A 154 -14.20 -15.85 3.27
C PHE A 154 -14.30 -17.14 2.44
N GLY A 155 -13.17 -17.83 2.24
CA GLY A 155 -13.17 -19.04 1.43
C GLY A 155 -12.08 -20.01 1.81
N VAL A 156 -12.47 -21.28 2.02
CA VAL A 156 -11.56 -22.38 2.37
C VAL A 156 -10.38 -22.47 1.39
N THR A 157 -9.25 -23.00 1.81
CA THR A 157 -8.06 -23.16 0.95
C THR A 157 -8.43 -23.89 -0.33
N ALA A 158 -7.96 -23.40 -1.48
CA ALA A 158 -8.30 -23.89 -2.82
C ALA A 158 -9.78 -23.72 -3.24
N SER A 159 -10.56 -22.85 -2.59
CA SER A 159 -11.86 -22.37 -3.08
C SER A 159 -11.77 -21.42 -4.27
N GLY A 160 -10.56 -20.93 -4.56
CA GLY A 160 -10.28 -20.06 -5.70
C GLY A 160 -10.41 -18.56 -5.43
N LYS A 161 -10.15 -18.11 -4.20
CA LYS A 161 -10.05 -16.69 -3.84
C LYS A 161 -9.15 -15.91 -4.82
N THR A 162 -8.00 -16.48 -5.18
CA THR A 162 -7.06 -15.89 -6.15
C THR A 162 -7.71 -15.56 -7.49
N GLU A 163 -8.65 -16.37 -7.99
CA GLU A 163 -9.33 -16.07 -9.26
C GLU A 163 -10.26 -14.86 -9.11
N VAL A 164 -10.94 -14.72 -7.97
CA VAL A 164 -11.75 -13.52 -7.66
C VAL A 164 -10.85 -12.28 -7.61
N TYR A 165 -9.66 -12.38 -7.01
CA TYR A 165 -8.69 -11.28 -6.99
C TYR A 165 -8.28 -10.88 -8.41
N LEU A 166 -7.84 -11.84 -9.23
CA LEU A 166 -7.38 -11.59 -10.59
C LEU A 166 -8.47 -10.97 -11.46
N GLN A 167 -9.72 -11.42 -11.33
CA GLN A 167 -10.87 -10.84 -12.06
C GLN A 167 -11.21 -9.43 -11.58
N THR A 168 -11.02 -9.14 -10.29
CA THR A 168 -11.23 -7.79 -9.74
C THR A 168 -10.11 -6.84 -10.19
N VAL A 169 -8.85 -7.28 -10.20
CA VAL A 169 -7.75 -6.51 -10.78
C VAL A 169 -7.97 -6.28 -12.28
N GLU A 170 -8.45 -7.28 -13.02
CA GLU A 170 -8.80 -7.13 -14.43
C GLU A 170 -9.88 -6.06 -14.65
N LEU A 171 -10.85 -5.92 -13.73
CA LEU A 171 -11.84 -4.85 -13.77
C LEU A 171 -11.20 -3.46 -13.53
N ALA A 172 -10.29 -3.34 -12.57
CA ALA A 172 -9.54 -2.09 -12.32
C ALA A 172 -8.77 -1.64 -13.56
N ILE A 173 -8.00 -2.57 -14.15
CA ILE A 173 -7.18 -2.30 -15.33
C ILE A 173 -8.03 -1.93 -16.55
N ARG A 174 -9.18 -2.59 -16.76
CA ARG A 174 -10.12 -2.23 -17.85
C ARG A 174 -10.70 -0.81 -17.69
N LYS A 175 -10.80 -0.32 -16.46
CA LYS A 175 -11.20 1.06 -16.13
C LYS A 175 -10.01 2.03 -16.09
N ASN A 176 -8.84 1.61 -16.59
CA ASN A 176 -7.58 2.36 -16.57
C ASN A 176 -7.09 2.76 -15.16
N LYS A 177 -7.55 2.05 -14.12
CA LYS A 177 -7.15 2.28 -12.74
C LYS A 177 -6.10 1.29 -12.28
N SER A 178 -5.31 1.68 -11.28
CA SER A 178 -4.26 0.84 -10.72
C SER A 178 -4.80 -0.16 -9.68
N ALA A 179 -4.03 -1.21 -9.38
CA ALA A 179 -4.37 -2.19 -8.35
C ALA A 179 -3.20 -2.45 -7.40
N LEU A 180 -3.50 -2.52 -6.11
CA LEU A 180 -2.56 -2.93 -5.07
C LEU A 180 -2.96 -4.30 -4.53
N VAL A 181 -2.04 -5.26 -4.56
CA VAL A 181 -2.23 -6.61 -4.03
C VAL A 181 -1.19 -6.88 -2.96
N LEU A 182 -1.66 -7.02 -1.73
CA LEU A 182 -0.89 -7.31 -0.55
C LEU A 182 -1.00 -8.80 -0.24
N VAL A 183 0.15 -9.43 -0.05
CA VAL A 183 0.26 -10.83 0.35
C VAL A 183 1.25 -10.95 1.52
N PRO A 184 1.11 -11.96 2.40
CA PRO A 184 2.11 -12.22 3.42
C PRO A 184 3.49 -12.47 2.81
N GLU A 185 4.56 -12.22 3.57
CA GLU A 185 5.93 -12.32 3.07
C GLU A 185 6.27 -13.69 2.50
N ILE A 186 5.83 -14.75 3.17
CA ILE A 186 6.04 -16.15 2.76
C ILE A 186 5.20 -16.49 1.50
N ALA A 187 4.08 -15.81 1.30
CA ALA A 187 3.14 -16.06 0.20
C ALA A 187 3.54 -15.35 -1.11
N LEU A 188 4.47 -14.38 -1.07
CA LEU A 188 5.02 -13.72 -2.25
C LEU A 188 6.04 -14.61 -2.98
N SER A 189 5.62 -15.81 -3.32
CA SER A 189 6.42 -16.76 -4.07
C SER A 189 6.59 -16.32 -5.53
N PRO A 190 7.66 -16.77 -6.22
CA PRO A 190 7.78 -16.60 -7.66
C PRO A 190 6.54 -17.10 -8.43
N GLN A 191 5.86 -18.13 -7.92
CA GLN A 191 4.62 -18.65 -8.51
C GLN A 191 3.50 -17.60 -8.44
N THR A 192 3.28 -16.97 -7.29
CA THR A 192 2.26 -15.92 -7.12
C THR A 192 2.49 -14.78 -8.11
N ILE A 193 3.72 -14.27 -8.19
CA ILE A 193 4.09 -13.19 -9.11
C ILE A 193 3.88 -13.61 -10.56
N SER A 194 4.29 -14.84 -10.89
CA SER A 194 4.18 -15.37 -12.25
C SER A 194 2.74 -15.52 -12.72
N ARG A 195 1.80 -15.90 -11.84
CA ARG A 195 0.36 -15.93 -12.14
C ARG A 195 -0.18 -14.57 -12.56
N PHE A 196 0.22 -13.51 -11.86
CA PHE A 196 -0.17 -12.15 -12.23
C PHE A 196 0.45 -11.73 -13.56
N LYS A 197 1.75 -11.97 -13.79
CA LYS A 197 2.40 -11.68 -15.08
C LYS A 197 1.72 -12.40 -16.24
N ASN A 198 1.35 -13.67 -16.07
CA ASN A 198 0.64 -14.44 -17.08
C ASN A 198 -0.79 -13.93 -17.31
N ARG A 199 -1.48 -13.44 -16.27
CA ARG A 199 -2.82 -12.86 -16.41
C ARG A 199 -2.79 -11.50 -17.09
N PHE A 200 -1.74 -10.72 -16.88
CA PHE A 200 -1.60 -9.34 -17.36
C PHE A 200 -0.31 -9.15 -18.18
N PRO A 201 -0.13 -9.85 -19.31
CA PRO A 201 1.14 -9.85 -20.04
C PRO A 201 1.50 -8.51 -20.68
N LYS A 202 0.53 -7.59 -20.82
CA LYS A 202 0.71 -6.26 -21.39
C LYS A 202 0.77 -5.14 -20.34
N VAL A 203 0.68 -5.48 -19.06
CA VAL A 203 0.63 -4.51 -17.97
C VAL A 203 1.92 -4.64 -17.17
N GLU A 204 2.62 -3.52 -16.98
CA GLU A 204 3.80 -3.51 -16.11
C GLU A 204 3.36 -3.76 -14.66
N ILE A 205 4.07 -4.68 -14.00
CA ILE A 205 3.80 -5.08 -12.62
C ILE A 205 5.04 -4.80 -11.77
N SER A 206 4.86 -3.98 -10.75
CA SER A 206 5.87 -3.73 -9.72
C SER A 206 5.73 -4.71 -8.57
N VAL A 207 6.86 -5.22 -8.08
CA VAL A 207 6.90 -6.17 -6.97
C VAL A 207 7.65 -5.57 -5.80
N PHE A 208 7.05 -5.56 -4.61
CA PHE A 208 7.65 -5.01 -3.39
C PHE A 208 7.86 -6.10 -2.34
N HIS A 209 9.11 -6.35 -1.96
CA HIS A 209 9.44 -7.31 -0.91
C HIS A 209 10.70 -6.93 -0.12
N SER A 210 10.93 -7.64 0.99
CA SER A 210 12.07 -7.43 1.90
C SER A 210 13.41 -7.64 1.20
N GLY A 211 13.52 -8.66 0.35
CA GLY A 211 14.75 -8.98 -0.40
C GLY A 211 15.19 -7.98 -1.49
N LEU A 212 14.47 -6.88 -1.72
CA LEU A 212 14.93 -5.85 -2.67
C LEU A 212 15.99 -4.95 -2.06
N THR A 213 17.02 -4.63 -2.85
CA THR A 213 17.96 -3.56 -2.50
C THR A 213 17.26 -2.20 -2.52
N GLU A 214 17.80 -1.23 -1.79
CA GLU A 214 17.29 0.16 -1.76
C GLU A 214 17.16 0.79 -3.16
N ALA A 215 18.10 0.47 -4.07
CA ALA A 215 18.06 0.92 -5.46
C ALA A 215 16.89 0.30 -6.24
N GLN A 216 16.68 -1.02 -6.09
CA GLN A 216 15.57 -1.72 -6.75
C GLN A 216 14.22 -1.27 -6.22
N ARG A 217 14.08 -1.12 -4.90
CA ARG A 217 12.87 -0.59 -4.26
C ARG A 217 12.54 0.81 -4.79
N PHE A 218 13.54 1.69 -4.89
CA PHE A 218 13.36 3.02 -5.47
C PHE A 218 12.92 2.97 -6.94
N GLN A 219 13.48 2.07 -7.75
CA GLN A 219 13.04 1.91 -9.14
C GLN A 219 11.58 1.46 -9.27
N GLU A 220 11.19 0.43 -8.52
CA GLU A 220 9.81 -0.05 -8.54
C GLU A 220 8.83 1.00 -8.01
N TRP A 221 9.22 1.73 -6.97
CA TRP A 221 8.48 2.89 -6.47
C TRP A 221 8.33 3.98 -7.54
N LYS A 222 9.40 4.28 -8.29
CA LYS A 222 9.39 5.30 -9.35
C LYS A 222 8.49 4.88 -10.51
N LYS A 223 8.52 3.61 -10.94
CA LYS A 223 7.60 3.10 -11.98
C LYS A 223 6.13 3.32 -11.61
N ILE A 224 5.78 3.16 -10.33
CA ILE A 224 4.41 3.40 -9.85
C ILE A 224 4.11 4.89 -9.84
N LYS A 225 5.03 5.73 -9.30
CA LYS A 225 4.87 7.18 -9.26
C LYS A 225 4.66 7.77 -10.66
N ASP A 226 5.46 7.32 -11.62
CA ASP A 226 5.45 7.79 -13.00
C ASP A 226 4.27 7.18 -13.82
N GLY A 227 3.41 6.36 -13.20
CA GLY A 227 2.24 5.75 -13.83
C GLY A 227 2.54 4.62 -14.82
N ILE A 228 3.80 4.20 -14.93
CA ILE A 228 4.26 3.10 -15.80
C ILE A 228 3.68 1.77 -15.31
N SER A 229 3.75 1.55 -13.99
CA SER A 229 3.26 0.33 -13.34
C SER A 229 1.85 0.52 -12.80
N LYS A 230 0.90 -0.26 -13.34
CA LYS A 230 -0.53 -0.21 -12.94
C LYS A 230 -0.87 -1.26 -11.88
N ILE A 231 0.00 -2.24 -11.65
CA ILE A 231 -0.21 -3.27 -10.63
C ILE A 231 0.99 -3.30 -9.72
N CYS A 232 0.77 -3.19 -8.40
CA CYS A 232 1.79 -3.47 -7.39
C CYS A 232 1.39 -4.72 -6.62
N ILE A 233 2.30 -5.70 -6.54
CA ILE A 233 2.17 -6.87 -5.70
C ILE A 233 3.26 -6.79 -4.64
N GLY A 234 2.92 -6.89 -3.36
CA GLY A 234 3.97 -6.89 -2.36
C GLY A 234 3.53 -7.27 -0.97
N THR A 235 4.48 -7.20 -0.06
CA THR A 235 4.27 -7.45 1.36
C THR A 235 3.81 -6.16 2.06
N ARG A 236 3.89 -6.13 3.39
CA ARG A 236 3.46 -5.01 4.25
C ARG A 236 3.81 -3.61 3.73
N SER A 237 5.05 -3.36 3.31
CA SER A 237 5.51 -2.03 2.89
C SER A 237 4.92 -1.53 1.57
N ALA A 238 4.35 -2.43 0.75
CA ALA A 238 3.70 -2.04 -0.50
C ALA A 238 2.43 -1.19 -0.29
N ILE A 239 1.89 -1.14 0.94
CA ILE A 239 0.80 -0.24 1.30
C ILE A 239 1.11 1.24 1.03
N PHE A 240 2.39 1.61 0.94
CA PHE A 240 2.87 2.97 0.63
C PHE A 240 3.22 3.20 -0.84
N ALA A 241 2.92 2.24 -1.74
CA ALA A 241 3.13 2.40 -3.18
C ALA A 241 2.43 3.67 -3.71
N PRO A 242 3.11 4.59 -4.43
CA PRO A 242 2.62 5.96 -4.68
C PRO A 242 1.65 6.07 -5.88
N PHE A 243 0.55 5.30 -5.86
CA PHE A 243 -0.47 5.38 -6.91
C PHE A 243 -1.18 6.73 -6.95
N SER A 244 -1.53 7.19 -8.15
CA SER A 244 -2.37 8.38 -8.39
C SER A 244 -3.84 8.04 -8.69
N ASP A 245 -4.14 6.79 -9.04
CA ASP A 245 -5.43 6.35 -9.58
C ASP A 245 -5.85 4.94 -9.09
N LEU A 246 -5.68 4.67 -7.79
CA LEU A 246 -5.96 3.35 -7.22
C LEU A 246 -7.43 2.94 -7.37
N GLY A 247 -7.67 1.82 -8.04
CA GLY A 247 -9.00 1.27 -8.33
C GLY A 247 -9.40 0.06 -7.49
N VAL A 248 -8.45 -0.61 -6.85
CA VAL A 248 -8.74 -1.69 -5.89
C VAL A 248 -7.54 -1.95 -4.99
N ILE A 249 -7.80 -2.31 -3.73
CA ILE A 249 -6.82 -2.90 -2.83
C ILE A 249 -7.26 -4.31 -2.46
N ILE A 250 -6.33 -5.27 -2.53
CA ILE A 250 -6.56 -6.66 -2.14
C ILE A 250 -5.55 -7.00 -1.05
N ILE A 251 -6.00 -7.61 0.04
CA ILE A 251 -5.16 -8.19 1.08
C ILE A 251 -5.48 -9.67 1.13
N ASP A 252 -4.54 -10.51 0.70
CA ASP A 252 -4.65 -11.96 0.85
C ASP A 252 -4.20 -12.40 2.24
N GLU A 253 -4.79 -13.49 2.74
CA GLU A 253 -4.62 -13.98 4.11
C GLU A 253 -4.64 -12.85 5.15
N GLU A 254 -5.69 -12.03 5.14
CA GLU A 254 -5.78 -10.79 5.94
C GLU A 254 -5.56 -10.98 7.45
N HIS A 255 -5.74 -12.20 7.95
CA HIS A 255 -5.56 -12.59 9.34
C HIS A 255 -4.08 -12.72 9.75
N ASP A 256 -3.16 -12.71 8.79
CA ASP A 256 -1.74 -12.96 9.00
C ASP A 256 -1.10 -11.82 9.82
N SER A 257 -0.39 -12.19 10.89
CA SER A 257 0.21 -11.24 11.82
C SER A 257 1.34 -10.40 11.20
N SER A 258 1.93 -10.83 10.08
CA SER A 258 2.97 -10.07 9.37
C SER A 258 2.48 -8.71 8.86
N TYR A 259 1.16 -8.51 8.76
CA TYR A 259 0.56 -7.21 8.43
C TYR A 259 0.64 -6.17 9.56
N LYS A 260 1.03 -6.58 10.77
CA LYS A 260 1.33 -5.68 11.89
C LYS A 260 2.82 -5.31 11.88
N GLN A 261 3.13 -4.01 11.97
CA GLN A 261 4.48 -3.52 12.25
C GLN A 261 4.71 -3.46 13.77
N ASP A 262 5.78 -4.10 14.25
CA ASP A 262 6.14 -4.14 15.68
C ASP A 262 6.96 -2.93 16.14
N GLU A 263 7.75 -2.34 15.25
CA GLU A 263 8.52 -1.12 15.51
C GLU A 263 7.68 0.14 15.24
N ARG A 264 8.12 1.30 15.76
CA ARG A 264 7.45 2.57 15.49
C ARG A 264 7.68 3.00 14.03
N PRO A 265 6.65 3.53 13.34
CA PRO A 265 5.24 3.58 13.72
C PRO A 265 4.58 2.19 13.66
N ARG A 266 3.85 1.80 14.72
CA ARG A 266 3.28 0.44 14.87
C ARG A 266 1.97 0.27 14.11
N TYR A 267 1.97 0.51 12.81
CA TYR A 267 0.76 0.46 12.00
C TYR A 267 0.31 -0.98 11.67
N HIS A 268 -0.96 -1.13 11.28
CA HIS A 268 -1.51 -2.37 10.74
C HIS A 268 -1.99 -2.13 9.30
N VAL A 269 -1.55 -2.97 8.37
CA VAL A 269 -1.80 -2.78 6.92
C VAL A 269 -3.28 -2.76 6.57
N ARG A 270 -4.10 -3.63 7.19
CA ARG A 270 -5.56 -3.65 7.00
C ARG A 270 -6.19 -2.28 7.22
N ASP A 271 -5.81 -1.59 8.28
CA ASP A 271 -6.44 -0.32 8.65
C ASP A 271 -6.01 0.79 7.67
N LEU A 272 -4.73 0.80 7.28
CA LEU A 272 -4.20 1.69 6.26
C LEU A 272 -4.87 1.45 4.90
N ALA A 273 -5.07 0.19 4.50
CA ALA A 273 -5.74 -0.16 3.25
C ALA A 273 -7.18 0.32 3.22
N ILE A 274 -7.92 0.16 4.32
CA ILE A 274 -9.29 0.64 4.46
C ILE A 274 -9.33 2.17 4.35
N PHE A 275 -8.44 2.88 5.06
CA PHE A 275 -8.34 4.34 4.97
C PHE A 275 -8.01 4.81 3.55
N ARG A 276 -7.04 4.15 2.92
CA ARG A 276 -6.57 4.49 1.57
C ARG A 276 -7.65 4.26 0.52
N ALA A 277 -8.34 3.13 0.59
CA ALA A 277 -9.44 2.84 -0.33
C ALA A 277 -10.62 3.80 -0.15
N ARG A 278 -10.90 4.25 1.09
CA ARG A 278 -11.88 5.32 1.33
C ARG A 278 -11.47 6.63 0.68
N THR A 279 -10.17 6.96 0.70
CA THR A 279 -9.61 8.16 0.06
C THR A 279 -9.74 8.10 -1.46
N PHE A 280 -9.48 6.95 -2.08
CA PHE A 280 -9.61 6.75 -3.53
C PHE A 280 -11.03 6.40 -4.01
N LYS A 281 -11.98 6.21 -3.08
CA LYS A 281 -13.33 5.71 -3.35
C LYS A 281 -13.31 4.41 -4.15
N CYS A 282 -12.59 3.42 -3.65
CA CYS A 282 -12.44 2.13 -4.30
C CYS A 282 -12.63 0.97 -3.32
N PRO A 283 -12.87 -0.26 -3.82
CA PRO A 283 -13.08 -1.42 -2.98
C PRO A 283 -11.80 -1.93 -2.32
N VAL A 284 -11.95 -2.46 -1.11
CA VAL A 284 -10.94 -3.32 -0.45
C VAL A 284 -11.48 -4.74 -0.38
N ILE A 285 -10.67 -5.71 -0.80
CA ILE A 285 -10.96 -7.13 -0.64
C ILE A 285 -10.02 -7.71 0.41
N LEU A 286 -10.57 -8.09 1.56
CA LEU A 286 -9.90 -8.82 2.62
C LEU A 286 -10.17 -10.31 2.39
N GLY A 287 -9.17 -11.04 1.94
CA GLY A 287 -9.31 -12.45 1.62
C GLY A 287 -8.73 -13.33 2.71
N SER A 288 -9.44 -14.39 3.10
CA SER A 288 -8.94 -15.33 4.10
C SER A 288 -9.64 -16.68 4.05
N ALA A 289 -8.90 -17.75 4.35
CA ALA A 289 -9.51 -19.05 4.67
C ALA A 289 -9.91 -19.16 6.15
N THR A 290 -9.34 -18.31 7.01
CA THR A 290 -9.53 -18.25 8.46
C THR A 290 -9.55 -16.77 8.85
N PRO A 291 -10.64 -16.04 8.59
CA PRO A 291 -10.71 -14.60 8.88
C PRO A 291 -10.34 -14.29 10.33
N SER A 292 -9.67 -13.15 10.54
CA SER A 292 -9.49 -12.58 11.86
C SER A 292 -10.85 -12.35 12.50
N LEU A 293 -10.89 -12.46 13.83
CA LEU A 293 -12.12 -12.32 14.59
C LEU A 293 -12.74 -10.93 14.37
N GLU A 294 -11.92 -9.88 14.28
CA GLU A 294 -12.43 -8.52 14.06
C GLU A 294 -13.04 -8.35 12.67
N SER A 295 -12.38 -8.86 11.62
CA SER A 295 -12.92 -8.78 10.25
C SER A 295 -14.20 -9.58 10.11
N TYR A 296 -14.26 -10.78 10.70
CA TYR A 296 -15.46 -11.62 10.67
C TYR A 296 -16.62 -10.99 11.44
N TYR A 297 -16.37 -10.47 12.65
CA TYR A 297 -17.39 -9.79 13.45
C TYR A 297 -17.96 -8.55 12.74
N LYS A 298 -17.11 -7.72 12.13
CA LYS A 298 -17.55 -6.57 11.31
C LYS A 298 -18.38 -7.01 10.11
N ALA A 299 -18.04 -8.13 9.49
CA ALA A 299 -18.83 -8.68 8.39
C ALA A 299 -20.20 -9.20 8.86
N GLN A 300 -20.26 -9.89 10.01
CA GLN A 300 -21.53 -10.35 10.60
C GLN A 300 -22.46 -9.20 10.98
N ARG A 301 -21.90 -8.07 11.45
CA ARG A 301 -22.67 -6.86 11.76
C ARG A 301 -23.11 -6.05 10.53
N GLY A 302 -22.59 -6.37 9.34
CA GLY A 302 -22.86 -5.65 8.11
C GLY A 302 -21.97 -4.44 7.86
N ASP A 303 -20.95 -4.18 8.69
CA ASP A 303 -19.95 -3.14 8.45
C ASP A 303 -19.08 -3.49 7.23
N TYR A 304 -18.79 -4.78 7.04
CA TYR A 304 -18.14 -5.34 5.85
C TYR A 304 -19.13 -6.22 5.07
N ILE A 305 -18.96 -6.30 3.75
CA ILE A 305 -19.76 -7.17 2.90
C ILE A 305 -19.12 -8.57 2.89
N LEU A 306 -19.78 -9.55 3.51
CA LEU A 306 -19.33 -10.94 3.52
C LEU A 306 -19.58 -11.61 2.16
N LEU A 307 -18.54 -12.21 1.58
CA LEU A 307 -18.58 -13.02 0.36
C LEU A 307 -18.00 -14.39 0.65
N GLU A 308 -18.81 -15.45 0.53
CA GLU A 308 -18.39 -16.80 0.91
C GLU A 308 -18.07 -17.70 -0.29
N LEU A 309 -16.95 -18.41 -0.21
CA LEU A 309 -16.56 -19.49 -1.13
C LEU A 309 -16.40 -20.81 -0.34
N PRO A 310 -17.51 -21.51 -0.01
CA PRO A 310 -17.50 -22.60 0.98
C PRO A 310 -16.84 -23.90 0.51
N HIS A 311 -16.60 -24.06 -0.80
CA HIS A 311 -16.16 -25.33 -1.38
C HIS A 311 -14.85 -25.21 -2.15
N ARG A 312 -13.98 -26.23 -2.02
CA ARG A 312 -12.76 -26.37 -2.82
C ARG A 312 -13.10 -26.60 -4.30
N ILE A 313 -12.34 -25.98 -5.20
CA ILE A 313 -12.42 -26.26 -6.63
C ILE A 313 -12.11 -27.75 -6.86
N LYS A 314 -12.95 -28.41 -7.68
CA LYS A 314 -12.90 -29.87 -7.98
C LYS A 314 -13.20 -30.81 -6.81
N LYS A 315 -13.86 -30.37 -5.73
CA LYS A 315 -14.28 -31.22 -4.59
C LYS A 315 -13.17 -32.13 -4.02
N LYS A 316 -11.91 -31.64 -3.99
CA LYS A 316 -10.81 -32.41 -3.36
C LYS A 316 -11.14 -32.68 -1.89
N ARG A 317 -11.02 -33.94 -1.44
CA ARG A 317 -11.24 -34.33 -0.03
C ARG A 317 -10.31 -33.55 0.91
N LEU A 318 -10.78 -33.28 2.13
CA LEU A 318 -9.94 -32.83 3.22
C LEU A 318 -9.02 -33.99 3.65
N PRO A 319 -7.82 -33.71 4.19
CA PRO A 319 -7.02 -34.75 4.82
C PRO A 319 -7.84 -35.39 5.96
N GLU A 320 -7.66 -36.70 6.17
CA GLU A 320 -8.20 -37.37 7.35
C GLU A 320 -7.45 -36.87 8.59
N VAL A 321 -8.19 -36.60 9.66
CA VAL A 321 -7.67 -36.09 10.93
C VAL A 321 -8.18 -37.00 12.03
N GLU A 322 -7.26 -37.49 12.87
CA GLU A 322 -7.55 -38.31 14.02
C GLU A 322 -7.12 -37.58 15.30
N ILE A 323 -7.92 -37.70 16.37
CA ILE A 323 -7.60 -37.13 17.68
C ILE A 323 -7.01 -38.25 18.53
N ILE A 324 -5.73 -38.13 18.86
CA ILE A 324 -5.03 -39.10 19.72
C ILE A 324 -5.14 -38.61 21.18
N ASP A 325 -5.74 -39.43 22.04
CA ASP A 325 -5.78 -39.19 23.48
C ASP A 325 -4.44 -39.61 24.11
N LEU A 326 -3.71 -38.66 24.70
CA LEU A 326 -2.41 -38.89 25.32
C LEU A 326 -2.48 -39.35 26.78
N ARG A 327 -3.68 -39.60 27.32
CA ARG A 327 -3.89 -40.04 28.71
C ARG A 327 -3.77 -41.56 28.91
N LEU A 328 -3.34 -42.29 27.89
CA LEU A 328 -3.19 -43.75 27.89
C LEU A 328 -1.80 -44.20 28.33
#